data_AF-A0A610H6X5-F1
#
_entry.id   AF-A0A610H6X5-F1
#
_cell.length_a   1.000
_cell.length_b   1.000
_cell.length_c   1.000
_cell.angle_alpha   90.00
_cell.angle_beta   90.00
_cell.angle_gamma   90.00
#
_symmetry.space_group_name_H-M   'P 1'
#
loop_
_entity.id
_entity.type
_entity.pdbx_description
1 polymer ?
#
loop_
_entity_poly.entity_id
_entity_poly.type
_entity_poly.pdbx_seq_one_letter_code
_entity_poly.pdbx_strand_id
1 'polypeptide(L)'
;MKNILLASLLVASPAAFAASFDCQKASTEIEHKICDNERLSKLDEQLSSTYSIALKANPGDADTLKTVQRQWINMRGKLTDDKALELAYLIQINGLKGLGGSASTAVVNETPKPVQKQPAVQEKTDTKPAKNGNGLTLESFRAKYIEVDGEYYSTTSLPRGSSFLFTCASRMADDQVNVWKKHAAKEGKIDLFFELENRIHTALLNANFQKLNSDLTKTGICDLITAVP
;
A
#
# COMPACT_ATOMS: atom_id res chain seq x y z
N MET A 1 -17.66 39.90 -59.31
CA MET A 1 -16.57 38.93 -59.05
C MET A 1 -16.36 38.89 -57.53
N LYS A 2 -16.37 37.70 -56.94
CA LYS A 2 -16.67 37.46 -55.52
C LYS A 2 -15.36 37.33 -54.73
N ASN A 3 -15.09 38.23 -53.78
CA ASN A 3 -13.88 38.19 -52.96
C ASN A 3 -13.96 37.00 -52.00
N ILE A 4 -13.03 36.06 -52.11
CA ILE A 4 -12.89 34.92 -51.21
C ILE A 4 -12.09 35.40 -49.99
N LEU A 5 -12.76 35.53 -48.85
CA LEU A 5 -12.11 35.69 -47.54
C LEU A 5 -11.52 34.33 -47.14
N LEU A 6 -10.19 34.20 -47.16
CA LEU A 6 -9.49 33.09 -46.53
C LEU A 6 -9.50 33.31 -45.01
N ALA A 7 -10.41 32.64 -44.32
CA ALA A 7 -10.35 32.48 -42.87
C ALA A 7 -9.32 31.38 -42.54
N SER A 8 -8.12 31.78 -42.11
CA SER A 8 -7.14 30.85 -41.55
C SER A 8 -7.65 30.29 -40.23
N LEU A 9 -8.10 29.04 -40.24
CA LEU A 9 -8.44 28.28 -39.04
C LEU A 9 -7.13 27.96 -38.29
N LEU A 10 -6.80 28.71 -37.23
CA LEU A 10 -5.80 28.27 -36.26
C LEU A 10 -6.36 27.02 -35.57
N VAL A 11 -5.86 25.85 -35.98
CA VAL A 11 -6.05 24.62 -35.22
C VAL A 11 -5.20 24.77 -33.96
N ALA A 12 -5.81 25.22 -32.86
CA ALA A 12 -5.21 25.11 -31.55
C ALA A 12 -5.08 23.62 -31.23
N SER A 13 -3.87 23.07 -31.34
CA SER A 13 -3.61 21.74 -30.81
C SER A 13 -3.88 21.79 -29.30
N PRO A 14 -4.79 20.96 -28.76
CA PRO A 14 -4.95 20.88 -27.31
C PRO A 14 -3.59 20.53 -26.72
N ALA A 15 -3.20 21.22 -25.65
CA ALA A 15 -1.99 20.91 -24.92
C ALA A 15 -2.16 19.50 -24.34
N ALA A 16 -1.65 18.50 -25.05
CA ALA A 16 -1.62 17.13 -24.56
C ALA A 16 -0.52 17.06 -23.49
N PHE A 17 -0.92 16.89 -22.24
CA PHE A 17 0.02 16.54 -21.19
C PHE A 17 0.51 15.11 -21.45
N ALA A 18 1.81 14.88 -21.28
CA ALA A 18 2.35 13.54 -21.38
C ALA A 18 2.06 12.80 -20.07
N ALA A 19 1.28 11.71 -20.14
CA ALA A 19 1.14 10.74 -19.08
C ALA A 19 2.26 9.69 -19.22
N SER A 20 2.24 8.62 -18.41
CA SER A 20 3.19 7.51 -18.64
C SER A 20 2.91 6.69 -19.91
N PHE A 21 1.90 7.09 -20.69
CA PHE A 21 1.48 6.51 -21.96
C PHE A 21 1.17 7.62 -22.99
N ASP A 22 1.01 7.22 -24.25
CA ASP A 22 0.67 8.12 -25.35
C ASP A 22 -0.80 8.54 -25.28
N CYS A 23 -1.06 9.79 -24.90
CA CYS A 23 -2.41 10.33 -24.78
C CYS A 23 -3.22 10.33 -26.08
N GLN A 24 -2.58 10.23 -27.25
CA GLN A 24 -3.30 10.05 -28.52
C GLN A 24 -3.89 8.64 -28.67
N LYS A 25 -3.45 7.70 -27.83
CA LYS A 25 -3.93 6.30 -27.77
C LYS A 25 -4.82 6.02 -26.57
N ALA A 26 -5.20 7.06 -25.81
CA ALA A 26 -6.19 6.92 -24.75
C ALA A 26 -7.48 6.30 -25.31
N SER A 27 -7.99 5.30 -24.60
CA SER A 27 -9.11 4.45 -25.03
C SER A 27 -10.19 4.27 -23.97
N THR A 28 -9.88 4.62 -22.72
CA THR A 28 -10.79 4.53 -21.58
C THR A 28 -11.07 5.91 -20.99
N GLU A 29 -12.21 6.07 -20.30
CA GLU A 29 -12.56 7.33 -19.64
C GLU A 29 -11.47 7.78 -18.64
N ILE A 30 -10.87 6.82 -17.92
CA ILE A 30 -9.80 7.13 -16.97
C ILE A 30 -8.53 7.60 -17.67
N GLU A 31 -8.17 7.02 -18.82
CA GLU A 31 -7.02 7.47 -19.61
C GLU A 31 -7.23 8.88 -20.16
N HIS A 32 -8.43 9.19 -20.68
CA HIS A 32 -8.76 10.55 -21.10
C HIS A 32 -8.69 11.53 -19.92
N LYS A 33 -9.26 11.18 -18.77
CA LYS A 33 -9.20 12.00 -17.55
C LYS A 33 -7.75 12.26 -17.09
N ILE A 34 -6.86 11.27 -17.19
CA ILE A 34 -5.44 11.43 -16.88
C ILE A 34 -4.78 12.40 -17.87
N CYS A 35 -5.08 12.27 -19.17
CA CYS A 35 -4.51 13.11 -20.22
C CYS A 35 -5.00 14.56 -20.20
N ASP A 36 -6.26 14.79 -19.80
CA ASP A 36 -6.89 16.11 -19.78
C ASP A 36 -6.60 16.90 -18.49
N ASN A 37 -5.94 16.28 -17.51
CA ASN A 37 -5.61 16.88 -16.22
C ASN A 37 -4.11 16.84 -15.95
N GLU A 38 -3.46 18.02 -15.98
CA GLU A 38 -2.01 18.17 -15.77
C GLU A 38 -1.49 17.49 -14.50
N ARG A 39 -2.25 17.58 -13.40
CA ARG A 39 -1.83 17.02 -12.11
C ARG A 39 -1.88 15.50 -12.14
N LEU A 40 -2.95 14.92 -12.70
CA LEU A 40 -3.08 13.47 -12.88
C LEU A 40 -2.01 12.92 -13.83
N SER A 41 -1.74 13.61 -14.93
CA SER A 41 -0.68 13.27 -15.88
C SER A 41 0.70 13.17 -15.20
N LYS A 42 1.08 14.18 -14.41
CA LYS A 42 2.33 14.19 -13.65
C LYS A 42 2.41 13.09 -12.59
N LEU A 43 1.29 12.82 -11.91
CA LEU A 43 1.21 11.73 -10.94
C LEU A 43 1.38 10.36 -11.61
N ASP A 44 0.85 10.19 -12.82
CA ASP A 44 1.01 8.98 -13.60
C ASP A 44 2.45 8.74 -14.06
N GLU A 45 3.14 9.78 -14.54
CA GLU A 45 4.58 9.73 -14.83
C GLU A 45 5.40 9.39 -13.58
N GLN A 46 5.13 10.06 -12.45
CA GLN A 46 5.84 9.84 -11.19
C GLN A 46 5.65 8.40 -10.70
N LEU A 47 4.43 7.87 -10.81
CA LEU A 47 4.15 6.50 -10.44
C LEU A 47 4.93 5.51 -11.32
N SER A 48 4.95 5.71 -12.64
CA SER A 48 5.68 4.84 -13.58
C SER A 48 7.18 4.77 -13.25
N SER A 49 7.78 5.94 -12.99
CA SER A 49 9.19 6.02 -12.55
C SER A 49 9.42 5.31 -11.21
N THR A 50 8.58 5.58 -10.21
CA THR A 50 8.69 4.97 -8.87
C THR A 50 8.54 3.45 -8.94
N TYR A 51 7.58 2.96 -9.72
CA TYR A 51 7.36 1.53 -9.94
C TYR A 51 8.56 0.86 -10.61
N SER A 52 9.16 1.52 -11.60
CA SER A 52 10.37 1.02 -12.27
C SER A 52 11.56 0.89 -11.31
N ILE A 53 11.73 1.84 -10.38
CA ILE A 53 12.75 1.78 -9.33
C ILE A 53 12.46 0.61 -8.38
N ALA A 54 11.21 0.46 -7.91
CA ALA A 54 10.81 -0.62 -7.03
C ALA A 54 11.05 -2.01 -7.64
N LEU A 55 10.73 -2.20 -8.92
CA LEU A 55 11.02 -3.47 -9.63
C LEU A 55 12.51 -3.79 -9.67
N LYS A 56 13.36 -2.80 -9.94
CA LYS A 56 14.82 -2.99 -9.99
C LYS A 56 15.41 -3.30 -8.61
N ALA A 57 14.88 -2.68 -7.57
CA ALA A 57 15.34 -2.89 -6.19
C ALA A 57 14.92 -4.25 -5.62
N ASN A 58 13.85 -4.87 -6.15
CA ASN A 58 13.26 -6.10 -5.60
C ASN A 58 13.10 -7.20 -6.68
N PRO A 59 14.20 -7.71 -7.27
CA PRO A 59 14.12 -8.68 -8.36
C PRO A 59 13.46 -10.01 -7.95
N GLY A 60 13.60 -10.43 -6.69
CA GLY A 60 12.97 -11.64 -6.17
C GLY A 60 11.44 -11.57 -6.06
N ASP A 61 10.90 -10.36 -5.91
CA ASP A 61 9.46 -10.10 -5.76
C ASP A 61 8.84 -9.46 -7.01
N ALA A 62 9.58 -9.41 -8.12
CA ALA A 62 9.19 -8.67 -9.32
C ALA A 62 7.83 -9.11 -9.89
N ASP A 63 7.52 -10.40 -9.88
CA ASP A 63 6.26 -10.92 -10.43
C ASP A 63 5.07 -10.65 -9.49
N THR A 64 5.29 -10.69 -8.17
CA THR A 64 4.32 -10.23 -7.17
C THR A 64 4.02 -8.76 -7.37
N LEU A 65 5.06 -7.91 -7.48
CA LEU A 65 4.91 -6.47 -7.70
C LEU A 65 4.17 -6.15 -9.00
N LYS A 66 4.48 -6.84 -10.11
CA LYS A 66 3.74 -6.68 -11.37
C LYS A 66 2.27 -7.04 -11.23
N THR A 67 1.97 -8.13 -10.53
CA THR A 67 0.58 -8.58 -10.35
C THR A 67 -0.21 -7.59 -9.51
N VAL A 68 0.36 -7.16 -8.40
CA VAL A 68 -0.28 -6.19 -7.50
C VAL A 68 -0.41 -4.81 -8.18
N GLN A 69 0.56 -4.40 -8.99
CA GLN A 69 0.45 -3.16 -9.76
C GLN A 69 -0.71 -3.22 -10.78
N ARG A 70 -0.92 -4.36 -11.44
CA ARG A 70 -2.10 -4.56 -12.31
C ARG A 70 -3.42 -4.49 -11.54
N GLN A 71 -3.47 -5.09 -10.35
CA GLN A 71 -4.65 -5.00 -9.48
C GLN A 71 -4.93 -3.56 -9.06
N TRP A 72 -3.88 -2.80 -8.72
CA TRP A 72 -4.01 -1.38 -8.41
C TRP A 72 -4.50 -0.57 -9.63
N ILE A 73 -4.03 -0.86 -10.85
CA ILE A 73 -4.55 -0.22 -12.09
C ILE A 73 -6.03 -0.54 -12.28
N ASN A 74 -6.45 -1.79 -12.07
CA ASN A 74 -7.85 -2.19 -12.18
C ASN A 74 -8.74 -1.48 -11.14
N MET A 75 -8.26 -1.33 -9.89
CA MET A 75 -8.96 -0.57 -8.85
C MET A 75 -9.05 0.91 -9.23
N ARG A 76 -7.93 1.51 -9.64
CA ARG A 76 -7.86 2.91 -10.09
C ARG A 76 -8.83 3.18 -11.25
N GLY A 77 -8.95 2.26 -12.20
CA GLY A 77 -9.86 2.36 -13.34
C GLY A 77 -11.35 2.40 -12.98
N LYS A 78 -11.72 2.07 -11.73
CA LYS A 78 -13.10 2.17 -11.23
C LYS A 78 -13.41 3.54 -10.59
N LEU A 79 -12.40 4.38 -10.36
CA LEU A 79 -12.57 5.68 -9.72
C LEU A 79 -13.05 6.73 -10.73
N THR A 80 -14.07 7.51 -10.34
CA THR A 80 -14.67 8.55 -11.20
C THR A 80 -14.40 9.97 -10.70
N ASP A 81 -14.16 10.13 -9.40
CA ASP A 81 -13.85 11.41 -8.74
C ASP A 81 -12.35 11.74 -8.85
N ASP A 82 -12.04 12.98 -9.25
CA ASP A 82 -10.67 13.44 -9.47
C ASP A 82 -9.86 13.43 -8.17
N LYS A 83 -10.44 13.83 -7.04
CA LYS A 83 -9.71 13.87 -5.77
C LYS A 83 -9.42 12.47 -5.27
N ALA A 84 -10.36 11.55 -5.40
CA ALA A 84 -10.17 10.14 -5.10
C ALA A 84 -9.06 9.53 -5.97
N LEU A 85 -9.04 9.85 -7.26
CA LEU A 85 -8.01 9.39 -8.18
C LEU A 85 -6.62 9.92 -7.81
N GLU A 86 -6.52 11.23 -7.57
CA GLU A 86 -5.29 11.88 -7.11
C GLU A 86 -4.75 11.26 -5.81
N LEU A 87 -5.64 11.02 -4.85
CA LEU A 87 -5.29 10.37 -3.59
C LEU A 87 -4.79 8.94 -3.83
N ALA A 88 -5.45 8.16 -4.68
CA ALA A 88 -5.03 6.80 -5.02
C ALA A 88 -3.62 6.77 -5.61
N TYR A 89 -3.28 7.72 -6.49
CA TYR A 89 -1.92 7.89 -7.02
C TYR A 89 -0.90 8.20 -5.91
N LEU A 90 -1.19 9.19 -5.07
CA LEU A 90 -0.27 9.61 -4.00
C LEU A 90 0.02 8.48 -3.03
N ILE A 91 -1.00 7.71 -2.63
CA ILE A 91 -0.83 6.57 -1.72
C ILE A 91 0.01 5.48 -2.40
N GLN A 92 -0.26 5.15 -3.68
CA GLN A 92 0.52 4.13 -4.39
C GLN A 92 1.98 4.54 -4.58
N ILE A 93 2.25 5.80 -4.94
CA ILE A 93 3.60 6.34 -5.08
C ILE A 93 4.35 6.21 -3.75
N ASN A 94 3.74 6.62 -2.63
CA ASN A 94 4.38 6.52 -1.32
C ASN A 94 4.64 5.07 -0.91
N GLY A 95 3.69 4.17 -1.17
CA GLY A 95 3.85 2.74 -0.92
C GLY A 95 5.02 2.13 -1.68
N LEU A 96 5.15 2.46 -2.98
CA LEU A 96 6.24 1.97 -3.83
C LEU A 96 7.59 2.63 -3.54
N LYS A 97 7.63 3.91 -3.13
CA LYS A 97 8.88 4.58 -2.69
C LYS A 97 9.54 3.82 -1.54
N GLY A 98 8.74 3.25 -0.63
CA GLY A 98 9.24 2.41 0.46
C GLY A 98 9.99 1.15 -0.01
N LEU A 99 9.77 0.71 -1.25
CA LEU A 99 10.44 -0.43 -1.87
C LEU A 99 11.64 -0.05 -2.74
N GLY A 100 11.80 1.23 -3.09
CA GLY A 100 12.79 1.67 -4.08
C GLY A 100 14.25 1.69 -3.62
N GLY A 101 14.53 1.42 -2.34
CA GLY A 101 15.85 1.59 -1.74
C GLY A 101 16.21 3.08 -1.58
N SER A 102 16.61 3.50 -0.38
CA SER A 102 17.00 4.90 -0.17
C SER A 102 18.45 5.12 -0.61
N ALA A 103 18.68 6.02 -1.56
CA ALA A 103 19.92 6.76 -1.62
C ALA A 103 19.81 7.95 -0.66
N SER A 104 20.27 7.80 0.58
CA SER A 104 21.21 8.72 1.27
C SER A 104 21.36 8.42 2.77
N THR A 105 22.63 8.40 3.19
CA THR A 105 23.21 8.65 4.53
C THR A 105 22.91 7.73 5.71
N ALA A 106 23.99 7.17 6.25
CA ALA A 106 24.08 6.43 7.51
C ALA A 106 23.36 7.12 8.67
N VAL A 107 22.53 6.36 9.39
CA VAL A 107 22.49 6.21 10.86
C VAL A 107 21.52 5.04 11.17
N VAL A 108 22.05 4.00 11.82
CA VAL A 108 21.38 2.85 12.47
C VAL A 108 20.72 1.82 11.54
N ASN A 109 21.53 0.83 11.19
CA ASN A 109 21.11 -0.50 10.78
C ASN A 109 20.42 -1.22 11.96
N GLU A 110 19.08 -1.25 11.95
CA GLU A 110 18.33 -2.38 12.50
C GLU A 110 17.20 -2.72 11.52
N THR A 111 17.52 -3.60 10.58
CA THR A 111 16.52 -4.35 9.84
C THR A 111 16.94 -5.82 9.93
N PRO A 112 16.16 -6.70 10.59
CA PRO A 112 16.40 -8.13 10.51
C PRO A 112 16.23 -8.58 9.06
N LYS A 113 17.33 -9.06 8.48
CA LYS A 113 17.41 -9.73 7.19
C LYS A 113 16.60 -11.05 7.26
N PRO A 114 16.02 -11.55 6.15
CA PRO A 114 15.21 -12.77 6.15
C PRO A 114 16.07 -13.95 6.61
N VAL A 115 15.68 -14.64 7.68
CA VAL A 115 16.46 -15.76 8.23
C VAL A 115 16.25 -17.00 7.37
N GLN A 116 17.16 -17.20 6.42
CA GLN A 116 17.67 -18.54 6.14
C GLN A 116 18.48 -19.02 7.36
N LYS A 117 18.30 -20.28 7.77
CA LYS A 117 18.99 -20.95 8.88
C LYS A 117 20.51 -20.71 8.88
N GLN A 118 21.09 -20.12 9.93
CA GLN A 118 22.31 -20.55 10.67
C GLN A 118 22.57 -19.61 11.89
N PRO A 119 23.50 -19.92 12.83
CA PRO A 119 23.25 -20.20 14.24
C PRO A 119 23.50 -19.00 15.19
N ALA A 120 23.07 -19.20 16.44
CA ALA A 120 23.00 -18.24 17.54
C ALA A 120 24.22 -17.32 17.75
N VAL A 121 23.94 -16.02 17.88
CA VAL A 121 24.69 -15.09 18.72
C VAL A 121 23.70 -14.28 19.54
N GLN A 122 23.90 -14.27 20.85
CA GLN A 122 23.03 -13.66 21.85
C GLN A 122 23.25 -12.15 21.92
N GLU A 123 22.17 -11.37 21.82
CA GLU A 123 22.10 -10.01 22.35
C GLU A 123 20.86 -9.91 23.26
N LYS A 124 21.13 -9.55 24.52
CA LYS A 124 20.16 -9.43 25.62
C LYS A 124 19.53 -8.04 25.62
N THR A 125 18.36 -7.97 26.26
CA THR A 125 17.53 -6.79 26.63
C THR A 125 16.73 -6.12 25.52
N ASP A 126 15.61 -6.75 25.16
CA ASP A 126 14.26 -6.20 25.41
C ASP A 126 13.26 -7.37 25.35
N THR A 127 12.26 -7.32 26.22
CA THR A 127 11.42 -8.44 26.67
C THR A 127 10.85 -9.29 25.53
N LYS A 128 11.32 -10.54 25.44
CA LYS A 128 10.72 -11.62 24.64
C LYS A 128 9.20 -11.67 24.90
N PRO A 129 8.33 -11.78 23.88
CA PRO A 129 6.91 -11.98 24.14
C PRO A 129 6.74 -13.25 24.96
N ALA A 130 5.90 -13.17 26.00
CA ALA A 130 5.60 -14.27 26.89
C ALA A 130 5.10 -15.47 26.08
N LYS A 131 5.94 -16.50 25.94
CA LYS A 131 5.48 -17.85 25.63
C LYS A 131 4.72 -18.35 26.84
N ASN A 132 3.42 -18.13 26.87
CA ASN A 132 2.49 -19.05 27.50
C ASN A 132 1.62 -19.63 26.39
N GLY A 133 1.43 -20.94 26.38
CA GLY A 133 0.69 -21.68 25.35
C GLY A 133 -0.81 -21.40 25.29
N ASN A 134 -1.25 -20.17 25.54
CA ASN A 134 -2.59 -19.65 25.37
C ASN A 134 -2.52 -18.39 24.48
N GLY A 135 -3.50 -18.20 23.61
CA GLY A 135 -3.48 -17.22 22.52
C GLY A 135 -3.16 -15.77 22.88
N LEU A 136 -3.00 -14.95 21.83
CA LEU A 136 -2.68 -13.52 21.93
C LEU A 136 -3.63 -12.80 22.91
N THR A 137 -3.09 -11.90 23.73
CA THR A 137 -3.87 -11.08 24.68
C THR A 137 -3.68 -9.60 24.36
N LEU A 138 -4.50 -8.71 24.95
CA LEU A 138 -4.30 -7.26 24.81
C LEU A 138 -2.88 -6.85 25.24
N GLU A 139 -2.38 -7.36 26.36
CA GLU A 139 -1.02 -7.07 26.86
C GLU A 139 0.09 -7.46 25.89
N SER A 140 -0.13 -8.47 25.04
CA SER A 140 0.84 -8.88 24.02
C SER A 140 1.17 -7.74 23.05
N PHE A 141 0.23 -6.83 22.80
CA PHE A 141 0.44 -5.67 21.92
C PHE A 141 1.28 -4.56 22.54
N ARG A 142 1.70 -4.69 23.82
CA ARG A 142 2.73 -3.81 24.40
C ARG A 142 4.12 -4.07 23.80
N ALA A 143 4.37 -5.25 23.25
CA ALA A 143 5.66 -5.60 22.64
C ALA A 143 5.80 -4.97 21.24
N LYS A 144 7.02 -4.57 20.84
CA LYS A 144 7.31 -4.04 19.49
C LYS A 144 6.93 -5.02 18.37
N TYR A 145 6.89 -6.31 18.70
CA TYR A 145 6.49 -7.40 17.82
C TYR A 145 5.58 -8.39 18.54
N ILE A 146 4.62 -8.95 17.81
CA ILE A 146 3.82 -10.12 18.23
C ILE A 146 4.19 -11.33 17.38
N GLU A 147 4.07 -12.53 17.95
CA GLU A 147 4.22 -13.80 17.23
C GLU A 147 2.84 -14.40 16.96
N VAL A 148 2.53 -14.75 15.72
CA VAL A 148 1.32 -15.49 15.32
C VAL A 148 1.75 -16.58 14.35
N ASP A 149 1.48 -17.84 14.70
CA ASP A 149 1.82 -19.03 13.91
C ASP A 149 3.30 -19.12 13.49
N GLY A 150 4.21 -18.62 14.33
CA GLY A 150 5.64 -18.61 14.09
C GLY A 150 6.16 -17.41 13.29
N GLU A 151 5.26 -16.55 12.80
CA GLU A 151 5.59 -15.30 12.11
C GLU A 151 5.54 -14.10 13.07
N TYR A 152 6.40 -13.10 12.83
CA TYR A 152 6.53 -11.93 13.70
C TYR A 152 6.02 -10.66 13.03
N TYR A 153 5.12 -9.95 13.69
CA TYR A 153 4.48 -8.75 13.16
C TYR A 153 4.76 -7.53 14.03
N SER A 154 5.24 -6.46 13.41
CA SER A 154 5.46 -5.20 14.14
C SER A 154 4.14 -4.61 14.62
N THR A 155 4.13 -4.08 15.84
CA THR A 155 3.01 -3.30 16.38
C THR A 155 3.21 -1.79 16.22
N THR A 156 4.29 -1.37 15.56
CA THR A 156 4.71 0.04 15.50
C THR A 156 5.10 0.50 14.10
N SER A 157 5.52 -0.40 13.21
CA SER A 157 5.92 -0.09 11.84
C SER A 157 4.85 -0.57 10.85
N LEU A 158 4.47 0.29 9.92
CA LEU A 158 3.54 -0.04 8.84
C LEU A 158 4.23 -0.87 7.73
N PRO A 159 3.47 -1.72 6.99
CA PRO A 159 4.03 -2.47 5.88
C PRO A 159 4.35 -1.52 4.71
N ARG A 160 5.38 -1.86 3.94
CA ARG A 160 5.75 -1.15 2.70
C ARG A 160 5.31 -1.96 1.49
N GLY A 161 4.95 -1.28 0.42
CA GLY A 161 4.54 -1.90 -0.83
C GLY A 161 3.26 -1.28 -1.38
N SER A 162 2.51 -2.02 -2.19
CA SER A 162 1.35 -1.45 -2.87
C SER A 162 0.28 -0.94 -1.92
N SER A 163 -0.25 0.24 -2.24
CA SER A 163 -1.42 0.81 -1.59
C SER A 163 -2.68 -0.04 -1.76
N PHE A 164 -2.79 -0.84 -2.83
CA PHE A 164 -3.91 -1.77 -3.01
C PHE A 164 -3.95 -2.81 -1.88
N LEU A 165 -2.83 -3.49 -1.64
CA LEU A 165 -2.73 -4.45 -0.55
C LEU A 165 -2.80 -3.78 0.83
N PHE A 166 -2.16 -2.62 1.00
CA PHE A 166 -2.21 -1.85 2.24
C PHE A 166 -3.65 -1.49 2.61
N THR A 167 -4.41 -0.92 1.67
CA THR A 167 -5.79 -0.48 1.91
C THR A 167 -6.69 -1.68 2.21
N CYS A 168 -6.55 -2.76 1.44
CA CYS A 168 -7.29 -4.00 1.69
C CYS A 168 -6.98 -4.56 3.09
N ALA A 169 -5.70 -4.69 3.42
CA ALA A 169 -5.26 -5.20 4.72
C ALA A 169 -5.69 -4.31 5.89
N SER A 170 -5.75 -2.98 5.70
CA SER A 170 -6.22 -2.04 6.72
C SER A 170 -7.69 -2.23 7.01
N ARG A 171 -8.53 -2.36 5.99
CA ARG A 171 -9.97 -2.62 6.18
C ARG A 171 -10.23 -3.97 6.85
N MET A 172 -9.46 -5.00 6.48
CA MET A 172 -9.49 -6.29 7.19
C MET A 172 -9.06 -6.14 8.66
N ALA A 173 -8.07 -5.28 8.94
CA ALA A 173 -7.62 -5.00 10.30
C ALA A 173 -8.69 -4.25 11.09
N ASP A 174 -9.42 -3.28 10.51
CA ASP A 174 -10.51 -2.56 11.17
C ASP A 174 -11.59 -3.52 11.70
N ASP A 175 -12.01 -4.49 10.90
CA ASP A 175 -12.97 -5.51 11.30
C ASP A 175 -12.46 -6.35 12.48
N GLN A 176 -11.18 -6.73 12.43
CA GLN A 176 -10.53 -7.49 13.50
C GLN A 176 -10.35 -6.66 14.78
N VAL A 177 -9.96 -5.38 14.67
CA VAL A 177 -9.85 -4.43 15.79
C VAL A 177 -11.21 -4.28 16.48
N ASN A 178 -12.30 -4.22 15.73
CA ASN A 178 -13.65 -4.17 16.29
C ASN A 178 -14.02 -5.44 17.09
N VAL A 179 -13.51 -6.60 16.69
CA VAL A 179 -13.65 -7.84 17.49
C VAL A 179 -12.87 -7.73 18.80
N TRP A 180 -11.63 -7.25 18.76
CA TRP A 180 -10.81 -7.00 19.95
C TRP A 180 -11.47 -6.02 20.91
N LYS A 181 -12.03 -4.92 20.40
CA LYS A 181 -12.78 -3.93 21.17
C LYS A 181 -13.96 -4.55 21.93
N LYS A 182 -14.76 -5.37 21.24
CA LYS A 182 -15.91 -6.07 21.84
C LYS A 182 -15.47 -7.05 22.92
N HIS A 183 -14.36 -7.76 22.69
CA HIS A 183 -13.80 -8.69 23.68
C HIS A 183 -13.28 -7.93 24.91
N ALA A 184 -12.50 -6.86 24.70
CA ALA A 184 -11.99 -6.00 25.76
C ALA A 184 -13.11 -5.40 26.63
N ALA A 185 -14.20 -4.95 26.01
CA ALA A 185 -15.38 -4.45 26.74
C ALA A 185 -16.01 -5.53 27.64
N LYS A 186 -16.15 -6.76 27.14
CA LYS A 186 -16.69 -7.90 27.91
C LYS A 186 -15.81 -8.28 29.09
N GLU A 187 -14.49 -8.11 28.97
CA GLU A 187 -13.53 -8.41 30.03
C GLU A 187 -13.28 -7.25 31.00
N GLY A 188 -13.94 -6.10 30.82
CA GLY A 188 -13.69 -4.90 31.63
C GLY A 188 -12.33 -4.25 31.37
N LYS A 189 -11.73 -4.48 30.20
CA LYS A 189 -10.40 -3.99 29.78
C LYS A 189 -10.48 -2.96 28.64
N ILE A 190 -11.57 -2.20 28.56
CA ILE A 190 -11.79 -1.28 27.44
C ILE A 190 -10.76 -0.14 27.39
N ASP A 191 -10.32 0.35 28.56
CA ASP A 191 -9.29 1.39 28.65
C ASP A 191 -7.94 0.89 28.11
N LEU A 192 -7.57 -0.35 28.45
CA LEU A 192 -6.38 -1.02 27.92
C LEU A 192 -6.47 -1.22 26.41
N PHE A 193 -7.66 -1.52 25.88
CA PHE A 193 -7.85 -1.58 24.43
C PHE A 193 -7.57 -0.22 23.78
N PHE A 194 -8.13 0.87 24.29
CA PHE A 194 -7.89 2.20 23.71
C PHE A 194 -6.43 2.64 23.82
N GLU A 195 -5.73 2.25 24.89
CA GLU A 195 -4.28 2.45 25.01
C GLU A 195 -3.51 1.75 23.88
N LEU A 196 -3.95 0.56 23.49
CA LEU A 196 -3.24 -0.32 22.55
C LEU A 196 -3.84 -0.35 21.14
N GLU A 197 -4.91 0.40 20.87
CA GLU A 197 -5.71 0.30 19.64
C GLU A 197 -4.85 0.46 18.37
N ASN A 198 -4.01 1.49 18.33
CA ASN A 198 -3.10 1.73 17.19
C ASN A 198 -2.12 0.58 16.98
N ARG A 199 -1.68 -0.07 18.06
CA ARG A 199 -0.72 -1.17 18.02
C ARG A 199 -1.37 -2.47 17.59
N ILE A 200 -2.60 -2.70 18.04
CA ILE A 200 -3.46 -3.79 17.60
C ILE A 200 -3.73 -3.64 16.11
N HIS A 201 -4.19 -2.47 15.66
CA HIS A 201 -4.44 -2.18 14.26
C HIS A 201 -3.18 -2.39 13.40
N THR A 202 -2.04 -1.83 13.82
CA THR A 202 -0.77 -1.97 13.07
C THR A 202 -0.34 -3.42 12.90
N ALA A 203 -0.43 -4.23 13.96
CA ALA A 203 -0.05 -5.63 13.89
C ALA A 203 -1.00 -6.46 13.00
N LEU A 204 -2.30 -6.23 13.10
CA LEU A 204 -3.30 -6.90 12.25
C LEU A 204 -3.16 -6.49 10.79
N LEU A 205 -2.90 -5.21 10.53
CA LEU A 205 -2.58 -4.69 9.20
C LEU A 205 -1.35 -5.40 8.63
N ASN A 206 -0.25 -5.50 9.39
CA ASN A 206 0.96 -6.20 8.97
C ASN A 206 0.68 -7.69 8.65
N ALA A 207 -0.10 -8.36 9.49
CA ALA A 207 -0.47 -9.76 9.29
C ALA A 207 -1.30 -9.99 8.03
N ASN A 208 -2.35 -9.18 7.84
CA ASN A 208 -3.17 -9.25 6.65
C ASN A 208 -2.37 -8.89 5.39
N PHE A 209 -1.49 -7.89 5.47
CA PHE A 209 -0.65 -7.47 4.35
C PHE A 209 0.32 -8.60 3.92
N GLN A 210 1.05 -9.20 4.86
CA GLN A 210 1.96 -10.32 4.54
C GLN A 210 1.20 -11.50 3.93
N LYS A 211 0.04 -11.84 4.48
CA LYS A 211 -0.81 -12.93 3.97
C LYS A 211 -1.31 -12.68 2.55
N LEU A 212 -1.72 -11.45 2.24
CA LEU A 212 -2.15 -11.08 0.89
C LEU A 212 -0.97 -11.04 -0.08
N ASN A 213 0.18 -10.51 0.36
CA ASN A 213 1.36 -10.38 -0.49
C ASN A 213 2.03 -11.73 -0.82
N SER A 214 1.90 -12.72 0.07
CA SER A 214 2.43 -14.07 -0.12
C SER A 214 1.53 -14.99 -0.94
N ASP A 215 0.23 -14.73 -0.99
CA ASP A 215 -0.74 -15.51 -1.74
C ASP A 215 -1.79 -14.60 -2.39
N LEU A 216 -1.47 -14.19 -3.63
CA LEU A 216 -2.31 -13.29 -4.40
C LEU A 216 -3.65 -13.90 -4.80
N THR A 217 -3.87 -15.21 -4.63
CA THR A 217 -5.22 -15.80 -4.85
C THR A 217 -6.23 -15.31 -3.81
N LYS A 218 -5.75 -14.82 -2.66
CA LYS A 218 -6.58 -14.29 -1.58
C LYS A 218 -7.01 -12.83 -1.77
N THR A 219 -6.50 -12.14 -2.79
CA THR A 219 -6.84 -10.72 -3.01
C THR A 219 -8.20 -10.51 -3.65
N GLY A 220 -8.95 -11.56 -4.02
CA GLY A 220 -10.30 -11.41 -4.56
C GLY A 220 -11.25 -10.66 -3.62
N ILE A 221 -11.02 -10.76 -2.30
CA ILE A 221 -11.78 -9.97 -1.31
C ILE A 221 -11.47 -8.47 -1.38
N CYS A 222 -10.26 -8.11 -1.84
CA CYS A 222 -9.83 -6.72 -1.94
C CYS A 222 -10.60 -5.95 -3.00
N ASP A 223 -11.03 -6.60 -4.08
CA ASP A 223 -11.88 -5.97 -5.11
C ASP A 223 -13.25 -5.56 -4.57
N LEU A 224 -13.79 -6.30 -3.59
CA LEU A 224 -15.06 -5.98 -2.92
C LEU A 224 -14.88 -4.85 -1.90
N ILE A 225 -13.77 -4.87 -1.16
CA ILE A 225 -13.47 -3.92 -0.08
C ILE A 225 -13.06 -2.54 -0.62
N THR A 226 -12.33 -2.50 -1.74
CA THR A 226 -11.83 -1.26 -2.36
C THR A 226 -12.79 -0.63 -3.37
N ALA A 227 -13.92 -1.29 -3.67
CA ALA A 227 -14.98 -0.74 -4.53
C ALA A 227 -15.87 0.30 -3.83
N VAL A 228 -15.68 0.53 -2.52
CA VAL A 228 -16.42 1.53 -1.76
C VAL A 228 -15.57 2.81 -1.66
N PRO A 229 -16.03 3.94 -2.21
CA PRO A 229 -15.30 5.21 -2.16
C PRO A 229 -15.02 5.69 -0.73
#